data_AF-A0A934X865-F1
#
_entry.id   AF-A0A934X865-F1
#
_cell.length_a   1.000
_cell.length_b   1.000
_cell.length_c   1.000
_cell.angle_alpha   90.00
_cell.angle_beta   90.00
_cell.angle_gamma   90.00
#
_symmetry.space_group_name_H-M   'P 1'
#
loop_
_entity.id
_entity.type
_entity.pdbx_description
1 polymer ?
#
loop_
_entity_poly.entity_id
_entity_poly.type
_entity_poly.pdbx_seq_one_letter_code
_entity_poly.pdbx_strand_id
1 'polypeptide(L)' 'MTGVPDPPPQDVDLMVVGSPDVDAVHDACDAVQDRIGRPVNATILRPDEARSRTAFVAQVATSPTVLLLGELPW' A
#
# COMPACT_ATOMS: atom_id res chain seq x y z
N MET A 1 34.37 13.16 6.00
CA MET A 1 33.27 13.51 5.09
C MET A 1 32.14 12.55 5.40
N THR A 2 31.29 12.88 6.38
CA THR A 2 30.19 12.02 6.83
C THR A 2 28.94 12.44 6.07
N GLY A 3 28.53 11.62 5.09
CA GLY A 3 27.25 11.83 4.41
C GLY A 3 26.13 11.72 5.43
N VAL A 4 25.30 12.75 5.51
CA VAL A 4 24.02 12.66 6.23
C VAL A 4 23.18 11.65 5.43
N PRO A 5 22.69 10.55 6.04
CA PRO A 5 21.79 9.65 5.35
C PRO A 5 20.57 10.47 4.91
N ASP A 6 20.23 10.39 3.62
CA ASP A 6 18.98 10.97 3.14
C ASP A 6 17.81 10.41 3.97
N PRO A 7 16.80 11.23 4.29
CA PRO A 7 15.62 10.73 4.97
C PRO A 7 15.06 9.55 4.18
N PRO A 8 14.63 8.47 4.85
CA PRO A 8 14.10 7.30 4.18
C PRO A 8 12.97 7.74 3.22
N PRO A 9 12.90 7.14 2.01
CA PRO A 9 11.87 7.49 1.06
C PRO A 9 10.51 7.42 1.75
N GLN A 10 9.78 8.53 1.74
CA GLN A 10 8.46 8.61 2.34
C GLN A 10 7.45 8.05 1.34
N ASP A 11 7.60 6.79 0.96
CA ASP A 11 6.68 6.15 0.04
C ASP A 11 5.43 5.68 0.81
N VAL A 12 4.32 5.54 0.10
CA VAL A 12 3.10 4.94 0.62
C VAL A 12 2.99 3.54 0.04
N ASP A 13 3.14 2.52 0.89
CA ASP A 13 2.92 1.14 0.48
C ASP A 13 1.42 0.79 0.59
N LEU A 14 0.82 0.41 -0.54
CA LEU A 14 -0.58 0.01 -0.66
C LEU A 14 -0.67 -1.48 -0.97
N MET A 15 -1.49 -2.22 -0.22
CA MET A 15 -1.82 -3.61 -0.55
C MET A 15 -3.30 -3.73 -0.90
N VAL A 16 -3.59 -4.28 -2.09
CA VAL A 16 -4.96 -4.52 -2.56
C VAL A 16 -5.19 -6.02 -2.62
N VAL A 17 -6.19 -6.53 -1.90
CA VAL A 17 -6.50 -7.96 -1.87
C VAL A 17 -7.78 -8.23 -2.65
N GLY A 18 -7.71 -9.10 -3.65
CA GLY A 18 -8.86 -9.48 -4.46
C GLY A 18 -8.49 -9.79 -5.90
N SER A 19 -9.37 -9.39 -6.81
CA SER A 19 -9.16 -9.46 -8.26
C SER A 19 -9.55 -8.14 -8.93
N PRO A 20 -8.95 -7.00 -8.52
CA PRO A 20 -9.16 -5.74 -9.20
C PRO A 20 -8.53 -5.78 -10.60
N ASP A 21 -8.95 -4.88 -11.47
CA ASP A 21 -8.20 -4.57 -12.68
C ASP A 21 -6.87 -3.89 -12.30
N VAL A 22 -5.75 -4.40 -12.82
CA VAL A 22 -4.41 -3.94 -12.49
C VAL A 22 -4.20 -2.51 -12.98
N ASP A 23 -4.67 -2.21 -14.18
CA ASP A 23 -4.52 -0.88 -14.78
C ASP A 23 -5.31 0.16 -13.98
N ALA A 24 -6.53 -0.19 -13.55
CA ALA A 24 -7.35 0.69 -12.71
C ALA A 24 -6.71 0.98 -11.34
N VAL A 25 -5.98 0.02 -10.76
CA VAL A 25 -5.24 0.23 -9.50
C VAL A 25 -4.07 1.19 -9.74
N HIS A 26 -3.32 1.03 -10.83
CA HIS A 26 -2.23 1.93 -11.18
C HIS A 26 -2.73 3.36 -11.45
N ASP A 27 -3.80 3.51 -12.23
CA ASP A 27 -4.43 4.81 -12.49
C ASP A 27 -4.86 5.52 -11.20
N ALA A 28 -5.44 4.76 -10.26
CA ALA A 28 -5.83 5.29 -8.95
C ALA A 28 -4.60 5.70 -8.10
N CYS A 29 -3.53 4.91 -8.14
CA CYS A 29 -2.26 5.26 -7.49
C CYS A 29 -1.70 6.56 -8.06
N ASP A 30 -1.63 6.70 -9.39
CA ASP A 30 -1.12 7.90 -10.05
C ASP A 30 -1.90 9.15 -9.65
N ALA A 31 -3.24 9.07 -9.66
CA ALA A 31 -4.09 10.17 -9.23
C ALA A 31 -3.88 10.57 -7.76
N VAL A 32 -3.54 9.62 -6.88
CA VAL A 32 -3.24 9.90 -5.48
C VAL A 32 -1.83 10.48 -5.32
N GLN A 33 -0.83 9.91 -6.01
CA GLN A 33 0.56 10.38 -6.00
C GLN A 33 0.64 11.87 -6.34
N ASP A 34 -0.07 12.30 -7.38
CA ASP A 34 -0.16 13.71 -7.79
C ASP A 34 -0.73 14.61 -6.70
N ARG A 35 -1.67 14.10 -5.90
CA ARG A 35 -2.33 14.86 -4.82
C ARG A 35 -1.48 14.95 -3.55
N ILE A 36 -0.75 13.89 -3.21
CA ILE A 36 0.00 13.82 -1.95
C ILE A 36 1.49 14.16 -2.11
N GLY A 37 1.98 14.26 -3.36
CA GLY A 37 3.38 14.56 -3.66
C GLY A 37 4.35 13.46 -3.21
N ARG A 38 3.86 12.23 -3.07
CA ARG A 38 4.62 11.06 -2.57
C ARG A 38 4.30 9.85 -3.45
N PRO A 39 5.30 9.01 -3.77
CA PRO A 39 5.06 7.76 -4.48
C PRO A 39 4.12 6.83 -3.70
N VAL A 40 3.27 6.10 -4.43
CA VAL A 40 2.32 5.12 -3.91
C VAL A 40 2.61 3.80 -4.63
N ASN A 41 3.17 2.84 -3.92
CA ASN A 41 3.55 1.54 -4.46
C ASN A 41 2.46 0.51 -4.14
N ALA A 42 1.76 0.02 -5.17
CA ALA A 42 0.71 -0.98 -5.00
C ALA A 42 1.24 -2.41 -5.13
N THR A 43 0.84 -3.28 -4.20
CA THR A 43 0.97 -4.74 -4.29
C THR A 43 -0.42 -5.36 -4.33
N ILE A 44 -0.74 -6.07 -5.41
CA ILE A 44 -2.03 -6.76 -5.57
C ILE A 44 -1.84 -8.23 -5.20
N LEU A 45 -2.63 -8.71 -4.25
CA LEU A 45 -2.64 -10.11 -3.82
C LEU A 45 -4.01 -10.74 -4.07
N ARG A 46 -4.01 -12.00 -4.46
CA ARG A 46 -5.24 -12.81 -4.44
C ARG A 46 -5.65 -13.12 -3.00
N PRO A 47 -6.94 -13.39 -2.74
CA PRO A 47 -7.41 -13.71 -1.39
C PRO A 47 -6.70 -14.91 -0.74
N ASP A 48 -6.30 -15.91 -1.52
CA ASP A 48 -5.55 -17.07 -1.05
C ASP A 48 -4.07 -16.75 -0.71
N GLU A 49 -3.43 -15.89 -1.49
CA GLU A 49 -2.08 -15.38 -1.24
C GLU A 49 -2.02 -14.55 0.04
N ALA A 50 -3.01 -13.67 0.23
CA ALA A 50 -3.13 -12.84 1.44
C ALA A 50 -3.35 -13.68 2.72
N ARG A 51 -4.04 -14.81 2.60
CA ARG A 51 -4.27 -15.74 3.73
C ARG A 51 -3.02 -16.51 4.14
N SER A 52 -2.04 -16.63 3.27
CA SER A 52 -0.87 -17.49 3.49
C SER A 52 0.15 -16.96 4.52
N ARG A 53 -0.20 -15.94 5.31
CA ARG A 53 0.53 -15.41 6.49
C ARG A 53 2.06 -15.51 6.36
N THR A 54 2.60 -14.79 5.38
CA THR A 54 4.05 -14.54 5.32
C THR A 54 4.49 -13.70 6.52
N ALA A 55 5.79 -13.67 6.83
CA ALA A 55 6.34 -12.86 7.94
C ALA A 55 5.92 -11.38 7.88
N PHE A 56 5.69 -10.86 6.66
CA PHE A 56 5.15 -9.52 6.40
C PHE A 56 3.72 -9.35 6.91
N VAL A 57 2.81 -10.29 6.63
CA VAL A 57 1.42 -10.25 7.12
C VAL A 57 1.38 -10.33 8.65
N ALA A 58 2.28 -11.11 9.26
CA ALA A 58 2.40 -11.18 10.72
C ALA A 58 2.84 -9.83 11.32
N GLN A 59 3.85 -9.17 10.73
CA GLN A 59 4.35 -7.87 11.19
C GLN A 59 3.32 -6.75 11.02
N VAL A 60 2.64 -6.71 9.87
CA VAL A 60 1.56 -5.74 9.59
C VAL A 60 0.42 -5.92 10.58
N ALA A 61 0.01 -7.17 10.88
CA ALA A 61 -1.04 -7.45 11.85
C ALA A 61 -0.68 -7.07 13.30
N THR A 62 0.60 -7.08 13.67
CA THR A 62 1.06 -6.68 15.02
C THR A 62 1.29 -5.19 15.18
N SER A 63 1.24 -4.42 14.09
CA SER A 63 1.45 -2.97 14.11
C SER A 63 0.14 -2.23 14.36
N PRO A 64 0.17 -1.00 14.92
CA PRO A 64 -1.03 -0.17 15.06
C PRO A 64 -1.72 0.00 13.70
N THR A 65 -2.87 -0.65 13.55
CA THR A 65 -3.62 -0.66 12.29
C THR A 65 -4.88 0.15 12.47
N VAL A 66 -5.15 1.06 11.55
CA VAL A 66 -6.47 1.70 11.43
C VAL A 66 -7.26 0.87 10.43
N LEU A 67 -8.23 0.11 10.92
CA LEU A 67 -9.14 -0.64 10.05
C LEU A 67 -10.07 0.35 9.35
N LEU A 68 -9.90 0.50 8.03
CA LEU A 68 -10.84 1.20 7.18
C LEU A 68 -11.75 0.15 6.51
N LEU A 69 -13.02 0.12 6.90
CA LEU A 69 -14.06 -0.65 6.23
C LEU A 69 -14.82 0.30 5.29
N GLY A 70 -14.79 0.05 3.98
CA GLY A 70 -15.64 0.76 3.00
C GLY A 70 -17.11 0.36 3.10
N GLU A 71 -18.08 1.12 2.59
CA GLU A 71 -18.04 1.91 1.34
C GLU A 71 -18.33 3.41 1.52
N LEU A 72 -17.78 4.26 0.63
CA LEU A 72 -18.20 5.66 0.52
C LEU A 72 -18.57 6.05 -0.93
N PRO A 73 -19.88 6.24 -1.19
CA PRO A 73 -20.44 6.72 -2.44
C PRO A 73 -20.60 8.25 -2.36
N TRP A 74 -19.52 8.99 -2.53
CA TRP A 74 -19.58 10.43 -2.76
C TRP A 74 -18.38 10.91 -3.55
#